data_AF-A0A0P7XAZ3-F1
#
_entry.id   AF-A0A0P7XAZ3-F1
#
_cell.length_a   1.000
_cell.length_b   1.000
_cell.length_c   1.000
_cell.angle_alpha   90.00
_cell.angle_beta   90.00
_cell.angle_gamma   90.00
#
_symmetry.space_group_name_H-M   'P 1'
#
loop_
_entity.id
_entity.type
_entity.pdbx_description
1 polymer ?
#
loop_
_entity_poly.entity_id
_entity_poly.type
_entity_poly.pdbx_seq_one_letter_code
_entity_poly.pdbx_strand_id
1 'polypeptide(L)'
;MSIQANHDKSSRFGAWLIAISAVILVGTEVIGVAAATAWAIGGLLQLGSILTWVLGAILCAGAGWVTWVFARNAWRLESEACAAPPIASGPRD
;
A
#
# COMPACT_ATOMS: atom_id res chain seq x y z
N MET A 1 11.04 -24.68 26.24
CA MET A 1 10.88 -24.63 24.76
C MET A 1 9.59 -23.93 24.29
N SER A 2 8.62 -23.64 25.18
CA SER A 2 7.32 -23.03 24.83
C SER A 2 7.28 -21.49 24.77
N ILE A 3 8.17 -20.79 25.48
CA ILE A 3 8.19 -19.30 25.53
C ILE A 3 8.64 -18.68 24.20
N GLN A 4 9.58 -19.30 23.49
CA GLN A 4 10.11 -18.79 22.21
C GLN A 4 9.08 -18.82 21.07
N ALA A 5 8.20 -19.84 21.03
CA ALA A 5 7.19 -19.97 19.98
C ALA A 5 6.06 -18.91 20.04
N ASN A 6 5.91 -18.20 21.17
CA ASN A 6 4.91 -17.14 21.30
C ASN A 6 5.42 -15.80 20.75
N HIS A 7 6.73 -15.54 20.87
CA HIS A 7 7.34 -14.29 20.41
C HIS A 7 7.39 -14.19 18.87
N ASP A 8 7.62 -15.30 18.17
CA ASP A 8 7.64 -15.33 16.69
C ASP A 8 6.27 -15.08 16.06
N LYS A 9 5.18 -15.43 16.75
CA LYS A 9 3.82 -15.19 16.23
C LYS A 9 3.43 -13.71 16.35
N SER A 10 3.81 -13.03 17.42
CA SER A 10 3.44 -11.63 17.62
C SER A 10 4.18 -10.68 16.69
N SER A 11 5.46 -10.94 16.38
CA SER A 11 6.26 -10.13 15.45
C SER A 11 5.74 -10.23 14.00
N ARG A 12 5.39 -11.44 13.55
CA ARG A 12 4.80 -11.69 12.23
C ARG A 12 3.43 -11.04 12.08
N PHE A 13 2.62 -11.11 13.13
CA PHE A 13 1.31 -10.47 13.14
C PHE A 13 1.43 -8.93 13.08
N GLY A 14 2.39 -8.35 13.81
CA GLY A 14 2.67 -6.92 13.75
C GLY A 14 3.09 -6.45 12.35
N ALA A 15 4.03 -7.16 11.71
CA ALA A 15 4.48 -6.83 10.35
C ALA A 15 3.32 -6.87 9.33
N TRP A 16 2.47 -7.89 9.44
CA TRP A 16 1.29 -8.04 8.59
C TRP A 16 0.26 -6.92 8.77
N LEU A 17 -0.02 -6.52 10.02
CA LEU A 17 -0.90 -5.40 10.32
C LEU A 17 -0.36 -4.08 9.77
N ILE A 18 0.95 -3.84 9.87
CA ILE A 18 1.59 -2.63 9.34
C ILE A 18 1.44 -2.56 7.82
N ALA A 19 1.68 -3.68 7.11
CA ALA A 19 1.56 -3.71 5.67
C ALA A 19 0.14 -3.43 5.19
N ILE A 20 -0.87 -4.06 5.82
CA ILE A 20 -2.29 -3.79 5.51
C ILE A 20 -2.64 -2.33 5.76
N SER A 21 -2.22 -1.80 6.92
CA SER A 21 -2.48 -0.41 7.28
C SER A 21 -1.87 0.55 6.27
N ALA A 22 -0.62 0.31 5.85
CA ALA A 22 0.05 1.10 4.83
C ALA A 22 -0.67 1.04 3.48
N VAL A 23 -1.14 -0.14 3.05
CA VAL A 23 -1.90 -0.30 1.80
C VAL A 23 -3.21 0.50 1.83
N ILE A 24 -3.93 0.46 2.96
CA ILE A 24 -5.19 1.21 3.11
C ILE A 24 -4.94 2.72 3.10
N LEU A 25 -3.91 3.18 3.82
CA LEU A 25 -3.51 4.59 3.84
C LEU A 25 -3.17 5.09 2.45
N VAL A 26 -2.22 4.42 1.77
CA VAL A 26 -1.80 4.79 0.42
C VAL A 26 -2.98 4.69 -0.56
N GLY A 27 -3.80 3.65 -0.46
CA GLY A 27 -4.97 3.48 -1.32
C GLY A 27 -5.96 4.63 -1.22
N THR A 28 -6.27 5.06 0.00
CA THR A 28 -7.23 6.15 0.24
C THR A 28 -6.70 7.48 -0.27
N GLU A 29 -5.43 7.78 -0.02
CA GLU A 29 -4.79 9.02 -0.48
C GLU A 29 -4.74 9.08 -2.01
N VAL A 30 -4.32 8.00 -2.68
CA VAL A 30 -4.16 7.99 -4.14
C VAL A 30 -5.53 8.09 -4.83
N ILE A 31 -6.58 7.45 -4.30
CA ILE A 31 -7.95 7.61 -4.80
C ILE A 31 -8.47 9.03 -4.56
N GLY A 32 -8.23 9.59 -3.38
CA GLY A 32 -8.59 10.98 -3.06
C GLY A 32 -7.94 11.98 -4.01
N VAL A 33 -6.64 11.83 -4.26
CA VAL A 33 -5.89 12.64 -5.23
C VAL A 33 -6.45 12.48 -6.64
N ALA A 34 -6.76 11.26 -7.07
CA ALA A 34 -7.34 11.00 -8.39
C ALA A 34 -8.71 11.69 -8.56
N ALA A 35 -9.59 11.59 -7.57
CA ALA A 35 -10.90 12.22 -7.58
C ALA A 35 -10.81 13.76 -7.56
N ALA A 36 -9.96 14.32 -6.70
CA ALA A 36 -9.72 15.75 -6.62
C ALA A 36 -9.12 16.30 -7.93
N THR A 37 -8.19 15.55 -8.53
CA THR A 37 -7.56 15.91 -9.81
C THR A 37 -8.58 15.91 -10.95
N ALA A 38 -9.43 14.88 -11.03
CA ALA A 38 -10.49 14.82 -12.03
C ALA A 38 -11.47 15.98 -11.91
N TRP A 39 -11.89 16.29 -10.67
CA TRP A 39 -12.78 17.41 -10.39
C TRP A 39 -12.13 18.75 -10.75
N ALA A 40 -10.87 18.94 -10.38
CA ALA A 40 -10.12 20.16 -10.69
C ALA A 40 -9.99 20.34 -12.21
N ILE A 41 -9.56 19.32 -12.96
CA ILE A 41 -9.40 19.39 -14.41
C ILE A 41 -10.76 19.62 -15.10
N GLY A 42 -11.80 18.90 -14.69
CA GLY A 42 -13.14 19.05 -15.24
C GLY A 42 -13.71 20.45 -15.04
N GLY A 43 -13.50 21.04 -13.86
CA GLY A 43 -13.90 22.41 -13.55
C GLY A 43 -13.08 23.47 -14.30
N LEU A 44 -11.76 23.31 -14.33
CA LEU A 44 -10.85 24.31 -14.93
C LEU A 44 -11.01 24.44 -16.44
N LEU A 45 -11.28 23.32 -17.11
CA LEU A 45 -11.39 23.25 -18.56
C LEU A 45 -12.85 23.27 -19.06
N GLN A 46 -13.84 23.36 -18.17
CA GLN A 46 -15.28 23.28 -18.49
C GLN A 46 -15.63 22.08 -19.39
N LEU A 47 -15.03 20.91 -19.13
CA LEU A 47 -15.16 19.69 -19.98
C LEU A 47 -16.59 19.12 -20.06
N GLY A 48 -17.55 19.70 -19.34
CA GLY A 48 -18.89 19.14 -19.19
C GLY A 48 -18.89 17.92 -18.26
N SER A 49 -20.08 17.58 -17.75
CA SER A 49 -20.21 16.55 -16.71
C SER A 49 -19.75 15.17 -17.18
N ILE A 50 -20.08 14.78 -18.41
CA ILE A 50 -19.78 13.43 -18.92
C ILE A 50 -18.27 13.17 -19.01
N LEU A 51 -17.50 14.10 -19.59
CA LEU A 51 -16.05 13.95 -19.70
C LEU A 51 -15.37 14.02 -18.34
N THR A 52 -15.87 14.84 -17.42
CA THR A 52 -15.35 14.92 -16.04
C THR A 52 -15.47 13.57 -15.33
N TRP A 53 -16.63 12.90 -15.46
CA TRP A 53 -16.83 11.57 -14.89
C TRP A 53 -15.99 10.49 -15.57
N VAL A 54 -15.84 10.53 -16.90
CA VAL A 54 -14.98 9.59 -17.64
C VAL A 54 -13.51 9.75 -17.22
N LEU A 55 -13.03 11.00 -17.14
CA LEU A 55 -11.68 11.30 -16.67
C LEU A 55 -11.48 10.82 -15.22
N GLY A 56 -12.45 11.07 -14.35
CA GLY A 56 -12.46 10.56 -12.98
C GLY A 56 -12.40 9.04 -12.91
N ALA A 57 -13.19 8.33 -13.71
CA ALA A 57 -13.17 6.88 -13.77
C ALA A 57 -11.80 6.35 -14.21
N ILE A 58 -11.18 6.97 -15.23
CA ILE A 58 -9.85 6.59 -15.71
C ILE A 58 -8.79 6.84 -14.63
N LEU A 59 -8.81 8.01 -13.97
CA LEU A 59 -7.85 8.33 -12.91
C LEU A 59 -8.02 7.43 -11.69
N CYS A 60 -9.26 7.13 -11.28
CA CYS A 60 -9.53 6.19 -10.18
C CYS A 60 -9.13 4.75 -10.53
N ALA A 61 -9.34 4.32 -11.78
CA ALA A 61 -8.84 3.01 -12.24
C ALA A 61 -7.30 2.95 -12.19
N GLY A 62 -6.63 4.02 -12.62
CA GLY A 62 -5.18 4.17 -12.50
C GLY A 62 -4.71 4.17 -11.05
N ALA A 63 -5.41 4.88 -10.16
CA ALA A 63 -5.15 4.86 -8.72
C ALA A 63 -5.25 3.45 -8.14
N GLY A 64 -6.32 2.72 -8.45
CA GLY A 64 -6.49 1.33 -8.03
C GLY A 64 -5.37 0.41 -8.52
N TRP A 65 -4.90 0.60 -9.76
CA TRP A 65 -3.75 -0.13 -10.29
C TRP A 65 -2.47 0.16 -9.51
N VAL A 66 -2.17 1.44 -9.23
CA VAL A 66 -0.99 1.84 -8.44
C VAL A 66 -1.05 1.25 -7.03
N THR A 67 -2.21 1.33 -6.37
CA THR A 67 -2.43 0.72 -5.04
C THR A 67 -2.23 -0.79 -5.08
N TRP A 68 -2.70 -1.47 -6.13
CA TRP A 68 -2.52 -2.91 -6.29
C TRP A 68 -1.04 -3.30 -6.46
N VAL A 69 -0.28 -2.55 -7.26
CA VAL A 69 1.17 -2.75 -7.41
C VAL A 69 1.88 -2.53 -6.08
N PHE A 70 1.52 -1.48 -5.34
CA PHE A 70 2.06 -1.20 -4.01
C PHE A 70 1.78 -2.35 -3.03
N ALA A 71 0.53 -2.84 -2.97
CA ALA A 71 0.13 -3.95 -2.12
C ALA A 71 0.91 -5.23 -2.45
N ARG A 72 1.09 -5.54 -3.73
CA ARG A 72 1.88 -6.69 -4.17
C ARG A 72 3.34 -6.58 -3.74
N ASN A 73 3.92 -5.38 -3.76
CA ASN A 73 5.28 -5.16 -3.30
C ASN A 73 5.40 -5.27 -1.77
N ALA A 74 4.44 -4.74 -1.03
CA ALA A 74 4.40 -4.85 0.43
C ALA A 74 4.42 -6.32 0.88
N TRP A 75 3.60 -7.18 0.27
CA TRP A 75 3.56 -8.61 0.59
C TRP A 75 4.85 -9.37 0.24
N ARG A 76 5.57 -8.95 -0.81
CA ARG A 76 6.88 -9.56 -1.13
C ARG A 76 7.90 -9.27 -0.02
N LEU A 77 7.94 -8.04 0.49
CA LEU A 77 8.88 -7.65 1.55
C LEU A 77 8.63 -8.41 2.86
N GLU A 78 7.37 -8.65 3.21
CA GLU A 78 7.02 -9.48 4.37
C GLU A 78 7.53 -10.92 4.22
N SER A 79 7.45 -11.48 3.00
CA SER A 79 7.93 -12.83 2.72
C SER A 79 9.45 -12.95 2.79
N GLU A 80 10.18 -11.93 2.35
CA GLU A 80 11.65 -11.86 2.41
C GLU A 80 12.14 -11.61 3.84
N ALA A 81 11.46 -10.76 4.61
CA ALA A 81 11.73 -10.57 6.04
C ALA A 81 11.51 -11.85 6.85
N CYS A 82 10.56 -12.70 6.43
CA CYS A 82 10.33 -14.02 7.03
C CYS A 82 11.34 -15.10 6.56
N ALA A 83 12.01 -14.89 5.42
CA ALA A 83 12.96 -15.84 4.82
C ALA A 83 14.43 -15.51 5.14
N ALA A 84 14.73 -14.27 5.53
CA ALA A 84 16.06 -13.86 5.95
C ALA A 84 16.45 -14.63 7.23
N PRO A 85 17.56 -15.41 7.23
CA PRO A 85 18.06 -16.01 8.45
C PRO A 85 18.39 -14.89 9.45
N PRO A 86 18.24 -15.13 10.78
CA PRO A 86 18.63 -14.17 11.79
C PRO A 86 20.07 -13.78 11.48
N ILE A 87 20.27 -12.50 11.16
CA ILE A 87 21.57 -11.89 10.95
C ILE A 87 22.56 -12.49 11.94
N ALA A 88 23.59 -13.14 11.42
CA ALA A 88 24.72 -13.60 12.21
C ALA A 88 25.34 -12.35 12.86
N SER A 89 24.86 -11.99 14.04
CA SER A 89 25.49 -11.03 14.92
C SER A 89 26.74 -11.73 15.47
N GLY A 90 27.77 -11.82 14.63
CA GLY A 90 29.13 -12.01 15.10
C GLY A 90 29.48 -10.84 16.04
N PRO A 91 30.25 -11.08 17.10
CA PRO A 91 30.65 -10.02 18.02
C PRO A 91 31.38 -8.94 17.22
N ARG A 92 30.91 -7.70 17.34
CA ARG A 92 31.71 -6.52 17.02
C ARG A 92 32.58 -6.28 18.24
N ASP A 93 33.80 -6.78 18.13
CA ASP A 93 34.97 -6.34 18.91
C ASP A 93 35.07 -4.81 19.00
#